data_AF-A0A3M0YWI4-F1
#
_entry.id   AF-A0A3M0YWI4-F1
#
_cell.length_a   1.000
_cell.length_b   1.000
_cell.length_c   1.000
_cell.angle_alpha   90.00
_cell.angle_beta   90.00
_cell.angle_gamma   90.00
#
_symmetry.space_group_name_H-M   'P 1'
#
loop_
_entity.id
_entity.type
_entity.pdbx_description
1 polymer ?
#
loop_
_entity_poly.entity_id
_entity_poly.type
_entity_poly.pdbx_seq_one_letter_code
_entity_poly.pdbx_strand_id
1 'polypeptide(L)'
;MKLHIHGIGWIYGDRFAPGIPEEEGVFSSCGQPVTPPPRRALFSSYDKRFGRLDTFSKAGLTAAAMAFRDAGLAPTKEKRDIGIIAATVFGSVFTDLEYCR
;
A
#
# COMPACT_ATOMS: atom_id res chain seq x y z
N MET A 1 -0.36 -25.18 -13.88
CA MET A 1 -1.04 -23.96 -13.37
C MET A 1 -0.26 -22.75 -13.87
N LYS A 2 -0.92 -21.70 -14.37
CA LYS A 2 -0.26 -20.45 -14.82
C LYS A 2 -0.69 -19.32 -13.89
N LEU A 3 0.27 -18.49 -13.48
CA LEU A 3 0.04 -17.30 -12.68
C LEU A 3 0.23 -16.07 -13.55
N HIS A 4 -0.71 -15.13 -13.49
CA HIS A 4 -0.63 -13.86 -14.20
C HIS A 4 -0.49 -12.73 -13.19
N ILE A 5 0.45 -11.82 -13.44
CA ILE A 5 0.57 -10.58 -12.69
C ILE A 5 -0.19 -9.52 -13.48
N HIS A 6 -1.31 -9.06 -12.93
CA HIS A 6 -2.16 -8.06 -13.58
C HIS A 6 -1.71 -6.63 -13.31
N GLY A 7 -1.04 -6.39 -12.19
CA GLY A 7 -0.52 -5.06 -11.87
C GLY A 7 0.42 -5.09 -10.68
N ILE A 8 1.29 -4.09 -10.62
CA ILE A 8 2.30 -3.88 -9.59
C ILE A 8 2.06 -2.50 -8.96
N GLY A 9 2.33 -2.40 -7.68
CA GLY A 9 2.27 -1.14 -6.96
C GLY A 9 3.24 -1.15 -5.80
N TRP A 10 3.87 -0.01 -5.56
CA TRP A 10 4.91 0.11 -4.55
C TRP A 10 4.80 1.40 -3.77
N ILE A 11 5.39 1.39 -2.59
CA ILE A 11 5.63 2.55 -1.74
C ILE A 11 7.03 2.42 -1.16
N TYR A 12 7.77 3.52 -1.13
CA TYR A 12 9.13 3.58 -0.62
C TYR A 12 9.46 4.98 -0.12
N GLY A 13 9.78 5.10 1.18
CA GLY A 13 9.84 6.41 1.83
C GLY A 13 8.50 7.11 1.71
N ASP A 14 8.48 8.30 1.11
CA ASP A 14 7.30 9.11 0.79
C ASP A 14 6.81 8.93 -0.67
N ARG A 15 7.52 8.15 -1.49
CA ARG A 15 7.20 7.90 -2.90
C ARG A 15 6.33 6.66 -3.07
N PHE A 16 5.41 6.69 -4.02
CA PHE A 16 4.56 5.56 -4.38
C PHE A 16 4.07 5.70 -5.82
N ALA A 17 3.96 4.59 -6.54
CA ALA A 17 3.46 4.59 -7.92
C ALA A 17 2.88 3.22 -8.32
N PRO A 18 2.00 3.19 -9.35
CA PRO A 18 1.70 1.97 -10.09
C PRO A 18 2.88 1.55 -10.97
N GLY A 19 2.94 0.27 -11.33
CA GLY A 19 3.90 -0.28 -12.27
C GLY A 19 5.31 -0.46 -11.70
N ILE A 20 6.25 -0.74 -12.60
CA ILE A 20 7.67 -0.86 -12.29
C ILE A 20 8.26 0.56 -12.24
N PRO A 21 9.10 0.92 -11.24
CA PRO A 21 9.72 2.23 -11.21
C PRO A 21 10.57 2.48 -12.47
N GLU A 22 10.37 3.63 -13.11
CA GLU A 22 11.13 4.04 -14.30
C GLU A 22 12.49 4.64 -13.94
N GLU A 23 12.60 5.25 -12.76
CA GLU A 23 13.83 5.86 -12.26
C GLU A 23 14.77 4.81 -11.67
N GLU A 24 16.03 4.80 -12.13
CA GLU A 24 17.07 4.00 -11.49
C GLU A 24 17.30 4.46 -10.04
N GLY A 25 17.46 3.48 -9.16
CA GLY A 25 17.79 3.73 -7.77
C GLY A 25 16.64 4.20 -6.87
N VAL A 26 15.39 4.04 -7.31
CA VAL A 26 14.21 4.29 -6.46
C VAL A 26 14.30 3.57 -5.11
N PHE A 27 14.91 2.38 -5.09
CA PHE A 27 15.08 1.54 -3.89
C PHE A 27 16.51 1.55 -3.32
N SER A 28 17.34 2.55 -3.64
CA SER A 28 18.76 2.56 -3.28
C SER A 28 19.08 2.89 -1.82
N SER A 29 18.16 3.51 -1.06
CA SER A 29 18.39 3.96 0.31
C SER A 29 17.78 3.01 1.37
N CYS A 30 18.57 2.06 1.87
CA CYS A 30 18.10 1.20 2.96
C CYS A 30 17.69 2.00 4.21
N GLY A 31 16.60 1.58 4.87
CA GLY A 31 16.22 2.08 6.20
C GLY A 31 15.42 3.39 6.24
N GLN A 32 14.99 3.93 5.10
CA GLN A 32 14.08 5.08 5.10
C GLN A 32 12.70 4.67 5.67
N PRO A 33 12.18 5.38 6.70
CA PRO A 33 10.83 5.15 7.19
C PRO A 33 9.80 5.37 6.08
N VAL A 34 8.89 4.42 5.92
CA VAL A 34 7.77 4.59 4.99
C VAL A 34 6.81 5.62 5.55
N THR A 35 6.47 6.61 4.73
CA THR A 35 5.50 7.66 5.04
C THR A 35 4.29 7.48 4.11
N PRO A 36 3.22 6.80 4.56
CA PRO A 36 2.04 6.60 3.75
C PRO A 36 1.40 7.92 3.33
N PRO A 37 0.93 8.04 2.07
CA PRO A 37 0.36 9.29 1.59
C PRO A 37 -0.95 9.64 2.31
N PRO A 38 -1.34 10.92 2.28
CA PRO A 38 -2.61 11.33 2.85
C PRO A 38 -3.77 10.68 2.09
N ARG A 39 -4.87 10.37 2.80
CA ARG A 39 -6.07 9.70 2.27
C ARG A 39 -6.52 10.20 0.88
N ARG A 40 -6.46 11.53 0.67
CA ARG A 40 -6.87 12.20 -0.58
C ARG A 40 -6.08 11.75 -1.82
N ALA A 41 -4.87 11.23 -1.66
CA ALA A 41 -4.07 10.68 -2.75
C ALA A 41 -4.53 9.27 -3.17
N LEU A 42 -5.21 8.55 -2.26
CA LEU A 42 -5.63 7.16 -2.47
C LEU A 42 -7.10 7.04 -2.86
N PHE A 43 -7.98 7.81 -2.21
CA PHE A 43 -9.44 7.67 -2.33
C PHE A 43 -10.09 8.97 -2.77
N SER A 44 -11.00 8.87 -3.75
CA SER A 44 -11.84 9.98 -4.21
C SER A 44 -12.93 10.37 -3.20
N SER A 45 -13.33 9.45 -2.31
CA SER A 45 -14.32 9.68 -1.26
C SER A 45 -13.73 9.60 0.16
N TYR A 46 -14.41 10.22 1.12
CA TYR A 46 -13.99 10.27 2.51
C TYR A 46 -14.20 8.93 3.22
N ASP A 47 -13.15 8.11 3.31
CA ASP A 47 -13.14 6.94 4.21
C ASP A 47 -12.56 7.31 5.58
N LYS A 48 -13.43 7.35 6.59
CA LYS A 48 -13.08 7.61 8.01
C LYS A 48 -12.14 6.57 8.60
N ARG A 49 -12.07 5.36 8.05
CA ARG A 49 -11.33 4.24 8.62
C ARG A 49 -9.84 4.29 8.27
N PHE A 50 -9.47 4.96 7.18
CA PHE A 50 -8.07 5.07 6.75
C PHE A 50 -7.17 5.66 7.85
N GLY A 51 -7.66 6.65 8.60
CA GLY A 51 -6.89 7.28 9.68
C GLY A 51 -6.51 6.33 10.82
N ARG A 52 -7.32 5.30 11.07
CA ARG A 52 -7.16 4.34 12.17
C ARG A 52 -6.14 3.23 11.90
N LEU A 53 -5.71 3.09 10.65
CA LEU A 53 -4.73 2.08 10.27
C LEU A 53 -3.34 2.47 10.78
N ASP A 54 -2.57 1.47 11.23
CA ASP A 54 -1.15 1.64 11.51
C ASP A 54 -0.36 1.93 10.22
N THR A 55 0.90 2.34 10.37
CA THR A 55 1.76 2.72 9.24
C THR A 55 1.96 1.58 8.25
N PHE A 56 2.11 0.34 8.72
CA PHE A 56 2.28 -0.83 7.84
C PHE A 56 1.00 -1.12 7.05
N SER A 57 -0.17 -1.12 7.71
CA SER A 57 -1.46 -1.30 7.04
C SER A 57 -1.75 -0.19 6.01
N LYS A 58 -1.39 1.07 6.32
CA LYS A 58 -1.51 2.18 5.36
C LYS A 58 -0.58 1.98 4.15
N ALA A 59 0.67 1.59 4.37
CA ALA A 59 1.63 1.31 3.30
C ALA A 59 1.15 0.17 2.39
N GLY A 60 0.71 -0.95 2.98
CA GLY A 60 0.17 -2.09 2.23
C GLY A 60 -1.07 -1.70 1.41
N LEU A 61 -1.99 -0.93 1.99
CA LEU A 61 -3.17 -0.43 1.28
C LEU A 61 -2.81 0.53 0.15
N THR A 62 -1.80 1.40 0.33
CA THR A 62 -1.28 2.26 -0.73
C THR A 62 -0.72 1.44 -1.89
N ALA A 63 0.16 0.49 -1.62
CA ALA A 63 0.75 -0.37 -2.65
C ALA A 63 -0.32 -1.20 -3.38
N ALA A 64 -1.27 -1.79 -2.64
CA ALA A 64 -2.39 -2.52 -3.23
C ALA A 64 -3.25 -1.62 -4.13
N ALA A 65 -3.56 -0.39 -3.69
CA ALA A 65 -4.32 0.56 -4.49
C ALA A 65 -3.59 0.94 -5.79
N MET A 66 -2.25 1.09 -5.75
CA MET A 66 -1.45 1.30 -6.96
C MET A 66 -1.47 0.09 -7.88
N ALA A 67 -1.34 -1.12 -7.35
CA ALA A 67 -1.41 -2.36 -8.13
C ALA A 67 -2.77 -2.53 -8.83
N PHE A 68 -3.87 -2.19 -8.15
CA PHE A 68 -5.20 -2.20 -8.78
C PHE A 68 -5.35 -1.13 -9.87
N ARG A 69 -4.70 0.03 -9.73
CA ARG A 69 -4.70 1.07 -10.78
C ARG A 69 -3.90 0.61 -12.00
N ASP A 70 -2.71 0.04 -11.77
CA ASP A 70 -1.86 -0.54 -12.82
C ASP A 70 -2.59 -1.64 -13.61
N ALA A 71 -3.35 -2.48 -12.91
CA ALA A 71 -4.17 -3.53 -13.52
C ALA A 71 -5.43 -3.04 -14.26
N GLY A 72 -5.73 -1.73 -14.24
CA GLY A 72 -6.99 -1.20 -14.78
C GLY A 72 -8.23 -1.67 -14.02
N LEU A 73 -8.07 -2.11 -12.77
CA LEU A 73 -9.11 -2.72 -11.93
C LEU A 73 -9.71 -1.73 -10.91
N ALA A 74 -9.28 -0.47 -10.91
CA ALA A 74 -9.76 0.61 -10.05
C ALA A 74 -10.12 1.86 -10.87
N PRO A 75 -11.11 2.67 -10.43
CA PRO A 75 -11.95 2.50 -9.23
C PRO A 75 -13.19 1.62 -9.49
N THR A 76 -13.56 0.78 -8.52
CA THR A 76 -14.87 0.09 -8.51
C THR A 76 -15.54 0.21 -7.14
N LYS A 77 -16.87 0.26 -7.12
CA LYS A 77 -17.70 0.25 -5.90
C LYS A 77 -18.29 -1.12 -5.59
N GLU A 78 -18.19 -2.06 -6.51
CA GLU A 78 -18.77 -3.39 -6.38
C GLU A 78 -17.83 -4.30 -5.59
N LYS A 79 -18.41 -5.16 -4.73
CA LYS A 79 -17.65 -6.22 -4.06
C LYS A 79 -17.22 -7.25 -5.10
N ARG A 80 -16.01 -7.76 -4.95
CA ARG A 80 -15.41 -8.78 -5.82
C ARG A 80 -14.86 -9.92 -4.98
N ASP A 81 -14.82 -11.12 -5.55
CA ASP A 81 -14.19 -12.29 -4.96
C ASP A 81 -12.68 -12.13 -5.01
N ILE A 82 -12.12 -11.45 -4.00
CA ILE A 82 -10.70 -11.13 -3.89
C ILE A 82 -10.17 -11.67 -2.56
N GLY A 83 -9.07 -12.41 -2.63
CA GLY A 83 -8.24 -12.73 -1.47
C GLY A 83 -7.09 -11.74 -1.32
N ILE A 84 -6.72 -11.42 -0.08
CA ILE A 84 -5.53 -10.62 0.23
C ILE A 84 -4.58 -11.50 1.04
N ILE A 85 -3.33 -11.58 0.60
CA ILE A 85 -2.23 -12.18 1.35
C ILE A 85 -1.29 -11.04 1.73
N ALA A 86 -1.16 -10.79 3.04
CA ALA A 86 -0.25 -9.79 3.57
C ALA A 86 0.90 -10.49 4.31
N ALA A 87 2.13 -10.03 4.06
CA ALA A 87 3.33 -10.56 4.70
C ALA A 87 4.18 -9.40 5.21
N THR A 88 4.79 -9.59 6.38
CA THR A 88 5.59 -8.57 7.06
C THR A 88 6.51 -9.21 8.09
N VAL A 89 7.65 -8.59 8.34
CA VAL A 89 8.60 -9.02 9.40
C VAL A 89 8.19 -8.44 10.75
N PHE A 90 7.69 -7.20 10.78
CA PHE A 90 7.44 -6.45 12.02
C PHE A 90 5.96 -6.18 12.30
N GLY A 91 5.07 -6.31 11.31
CA GLY A 91 3.64 -6.09 11.48
C GLY A 91 3.30 -4.74 12.12
N SER A 92 2.40 -4.77 13.10
CA SER A 92 1.95 -3.61 13.88
C SER A 92 2.73 -3.39 15.17
N VAL A 93 3.96 -3.93 15.30
CA VAL A 93 4.71 -3.92 16.58
C VAL A 93 4.83 -2.53 17.20
N PHE A 94 4.98 -1.47 16.39
CA PHE A 94 5.05 -0.10 16.90
C PHE A 94 3.73 0.36 17.52
N THR A 95 2.59 -0.02 16.93
CA THR A 95 1.27 0.26 17.49
C THR A 95 1.07 -0.49 18.81
N ASP A 96 1.52 -1.74 18.90
CA ASP A 96 1.44 -2.52 20.14
C ASP A 96 2.30 -1.90 21.24
N LEU A 97 3.51 -1.45 20.90
CA LEU A 97 4.41 -0.75 21.82
C LEU A 97 3.82 0.58 22.30
N GLU A 98 3.15 1.33 21.44
CA GLU A 98 2.49 2.59 21.80
C GLU A 98 1.26 2.38 22.68
N TYR A 99 0.49 1.31 22.43
CA TYR A 99 -0.69 0.98 23.23
C TYR A 99 -0.33 0.57 24.66
N CYS A 100 0.79 -0.14 24.83
CA CYS A 100 1.24 -0.65 26.13
C CYS A 100 2.08 0.37 26.95
N ARG A 101 2.26 1.60 26.45
CA ARG A 101 2.88 2.71 27.20
C ARG A 101 1.86 3.42 28.06
#